data_AF-A0ABD1MKG4-F1
#
_entry.id   AF-A0ABD1MKG4-F1
#
_cell.length_a   1.000
_cell.length_b   1.000
_cell.length_c   1.000
_cell.angle_alpha   90.00
_cell.angle_beta   90.00
_cell.angle_gamma   90.00
#
_symmetry.space_group_name_H-M   'P 1'
#
loop_
_entity.id
_entity.type
_entity.pdbx_description
1 polymer ?
#
loop_
_entity_poly.entity_id
_entity_poly.type
_entity_poly.pdbx_seq_one_letter_code
_entity_poly.pdbx_strand_id
1 'polypeptide(L)'
;MGQVTMVKRFQLAVRLFVLVLFLVWILIWIMMPTNTFTQKWLPRYNAKANSTYLGSKGSILLMYTFPVMLMATLGCVYGHLAKKINDSNVQSCNKQKRELIIWKPPMLTNGPLGIVSATELLFLLMFIALLVWTFAISIHNSFATITAISAATDAGMEQNWFLQSRHQVRLVSARVLPCEAVELNFSKTYGLTYNPTSVMFINVPSISKLQWHPFTITSNSNLEQEKLSVVIKNEGTWTRKLHHLLSTPSTIDRLSVSVEGPYGPVSNNYLRHDTLVMVSGGSGITPFISVVRELIYLKTTFKCETPKLVLICAFRNSSSLSMLDLILSISGNPFNISDLELQIEAYITRDEELKEDVPVHPKTIWFKPNPSDAPIHAILASVASATFVWNKKHIAKEANQTQNMEGSRPSTSPNSMVYNVDSEIESLPYQSLIHATNVHYGVRPDLRKILFEHKGSSVGVLASGPKRMRQEVATICSSGLTGNLHFESISFSW
;
A
#
# COMPACT_ATOMS: atom_id res chain seq x y z
N MET A 1 54.05 -50.82 -17.62
CA MET A 1 54.45 -49.45 -17.18
C MET A 1 53.64 -48.34 -17.85
N GLY A 2 53.46 -48.34 -19.19
CA GLY A 2 52.86 -47.22 -19.95
C GLY A 2 51.37 -46.91 -19.72
N GLN A 3 50.52 -47.92 -19.48
CA GLN A 3 49.09 -47.67 -19.20
C GLN A 3 48.88 -46.98 -17.84
N VAL A 4 49.61 -47.38 -16.81
CA VAL A 4 49.47 -46.83 -15.44
C VAL A 4 49.93 -45.36 -15.39
N THR A 5 51.00 -45.00 -16.11
CA THR A 5 51.46 -43.61 -16.23
C THR A 5 50.49 -42.75 -17.03
N MET A 6 49.89 -43.28 -18.10
CA MET A 6 48.85 -42.58 -18.87
C MET A 6 47.61 -42.28 -18.00
N VAL A 7 47.10 -43.25 -17.24
CA VAL A 7 45.92 -43.05 -16.40
C VAL A 7 46.21 -42.08 -15.24
N LYS A 8 47.42 -42.09 -14.66
CA LYS A 8 47.83 -41.09 -13.65
C LYS A 8 47.90 -39.67 -14.21
N ARG A 9 48.40 -39.49 -15.44
CA ARG A 9 48.40 -38.19 -16.13
C ARG A 9 46.99 -37.71 -16.43
N PHE A 10 46.12 -38.62 -16.86
CA PHE A 10 44.70 -38.32 -17.08
C PHE A 10 43.99 -37.89 -15.79
N GLN A 11 44.24 -38.58 -14.67
CA GLN A 11 43.71 -38.22 -13.35
C GLN A 11 44.18 -36.83 -12.88
N LEU A 12 45.45 -36.48 -13.12
CA LEU A 12 45.97 -35.16 -12.81
C LEU A 12 45.29 -34.08 -13.65
N ALA A 13 45.10 -34.34 -14.95
CA ALA A 13 44.41 -33.42 -15.86
C ALA A 13 42.95 -33.19 -15.43
N VAL A 14 42.21 -34.25 -15.07
CA VAL A 14 40.83 -34.14 -14.56
C VAL A 14 40.77 -33.34 -13.26
N ARG A 15 41.71 -33.55 -12.33
CA ARG A 15 41.78 -32.76 -11.08
C ARG A 15 42.03 -31.27 -11.33
N LEU A 16 42.97 -30.95 -12.22
CA LEU A 16 43.24 -29.56 -12.59
C LEU A 16 42.03 -28.92 -13.27
N PHE A 17 41.36 -29.65 -14.16
CA PHE A 17 40.18 -29.16 -14.85
C PHE A 17 39.01 -28.88 -13.89
N VAL A 18 38.72 -29.79 -12.96
CA VAL A 18 37.70 -29.58 -11.91
C VAL A 18 38.05 -28.38 -11.03
N LEU A 19 39.32 -28.19 -10.68
CA LEU A 19 39.78 -27.04 -9.91
C LEU A 19 39.56 -25.73 -10.66
N VAL A 20 39.86 -25.68 -11.97
CA VAL A 20 39.61 -24.50 -12.81
C VAL A 20 38.11 -24.21 -12.90
N LEU A 21 37.27 -25.22 -13.13
CA LEU A 21 35.81 -25.06 -13.16
C LEU A 21 35.26 -24.50 -11.83
N PHE A 22 35.81 -24.99 -10.71
CA PHE A 22 35.43 -24.52 -9.38
C PHE A 22 35.81 -23.06 -9.14
N LEU A 23 37.04 -22.66 -9.52
CA LEU A 23 37.50 -21.27 -9.41
C LEU A 23 36.68 -20.32 -10.28
N VAL A 24 36.35 -20.72 -11.51
CA VAL A 24 35.48 -19.94 -12.41
C VAL A 24 34.08 -19.79 -11.83
N TRP A 25 33.52 -20.85 -11.23
CA TRP A 25 32.22 -20.79 -10.58
C TRP A 25 32.22 -19.86 -9.35
N ILE A 26 33.26 -19.90 -8.52
CA ILE A 26 33.42 -18.96 -7.39
C ILE A 26 33.53 -17.51 -7.90
N LEU A 27 34.31 -17.28 -8.97
CA LEU A 27 34.44 -15.94 -9.56
C LEU A 27 33.08 -15.37 -10.00
N ILE A 28 32.21 -16.21 -10.56
CA ILE A 28 30.84 -15.84 -10.94
C ILE A 28 30.02 -15.42 -9.70
N TRP A 29 30.14 -16.14 -8.58
CA TRP A 29 29.46 -15.77 -7.33
C TRP A 29 29.99 -14.48 -6.71
N ILE A 30 31.30 -14.24 -6.78
CA ILE A 30 31.93 -12.98 -6.32
C ILE A 30 31.49 -11.81 -7.21
N MET A 31 31.36 -12.03 -8.52
CA MET A 31 30.95 -11.00 -9.46
C MET A 31 29.44 -10.73 -9.45
N MET A 32 28.59 -11.71 -9.08
CA MET A 32 27.13 -11.59 -9.09
C MET A 32 26.59 -10.31 -8.44
N PRO A 33 27.00 -9.92 -7.22
CA PRO A 33 26.46 -8.72 -6.57
C PRO A 33 27.02 -7.41 -7.12
N THR A 34 27.93 -7.43 -8.10
CA THR A 34 28.53 -6.21 -8.68
C THR A 34 27.70 -5.64 -9.83
N ASN A 35 27.70 -4.32 -9.97
CA ASN A 35 27.02 -3.62 -11.08
C ASN A 35 27.51 -4.04 -12.46
N THR A 36 28.78 -4.44 -12.58
CA THR A 36 29.36 -4.95 -13.82
C THR A 36 28.64 -6.22 -14.28
N PHE A 37 28.29 -7.10 -13.35
CA PHE A 37 27.58 -8.33 -13.66
C PHE A 37 26.14 -8.06 -14.08
N THR A 38 25.41 -7.28 -13.29
CA THR A 38 23.98 -7.01 -13.52
C THR A 38 23.73 -6.18 -14.78
N GLN A 39 24.54 -5.14 -15.04
CA GLN A 39 24.30 -4.22 -16.17
C GLN A 39 24.98 -4.65 -17.48
N LYS A 40 26.15 -5.30 -17.43
CA LYS A 40 26.91 -5.64 -18.66
C LYS A 40 26.91 -7.12 -19.00
N TRP A 41 27.06 -8.01 -18.02
CA TRP A 41 27.26 -9.43 -18.29
C TRP A 41 25.93 -10.19 -18.42
N LEU A 42 24.99 -9.96 -17.51
CA LEU A 42 23.70 -10.63 -17.47
C LEU A 42 22.87 -10.41 -18.76
N PRO A 43 22.74 -9.19 -19.31
CA PRO A 43 21.97 -8.97 -20.53
C PRO A 43 22.63 -9.62 -21.77
N ARG A 44 23.97 -9.55 -21.86
CA ARG A 44 24.74 -10.17 -22.97
C ARG A 44 24.64 -11.69 -22.94
N TYR A 45 24.66 -12.29 -21.76
CA TYR A 45 24.49 -13.73 -21.59
C TYR A 45 23.05 -14.16 -21.89
N ASN A 46 22.05 -13.44 -21.36
CA ASN A 46 20.64 -13.70 -21.65
C ASN A 46 20.33 -13.60 -23.14
N ALA A 47 20.91 -12.64 -23.87
CA ALA A 47 20.74 -12.53 -25.32
C ALA A 47 21.26 -13.75 -26.09
N LYS A 48 22.31 -14.41 -25.60
CA LYS A 48 22.88 -15.63 -26.21
C LYS A 48 22.23 -16.93 -25.72
N ALA A 49 21.74 -16.95 -24.49
CA ALA A 49 21.17 -18.13 -23.83
C ALA A 49 19.63 -18.21 -23.93
N ASN A 50 18.98 -17.27 -24.62
CA ASN A 50 17.53 -17.24 -24.80
C ASN A 50 17.08 -18.35 -25.76
N SER A 51 16.95 -19.56 -25.23
CA SER A 51 16.35 -20.68 -25.96
C SER A 51 14.84 -20.73 -25.73
N THR A 52 14.11 -21.14 -26.76
CA THR A 52 12.64 -21.22 -26.79
C THR A 52 12.04 -22.08 -25.67
N TYR A 53 12.83 -23.00 -25.10
CA TYR A 53 12.37 -24.00 -24.14
C TYR A 53 12.52 -23.60 -22.66
N LEU A 54 13.50 -22.75 -22.33
CA LEU A 54 13.87 -22.47 -20.93
C LEU A 54 13.60 -21.01 -20.52
N GLY A 55 13.30 -20.13 -21.47
CA GLY A 55 12.94 -18.72 -21.24
C GLY A 55 14.00 -17.92 -20.47
N SER A 56 13.62 -16.74 -19.98
CA SER A 56 14.53 -15.82 -19.27
C SER A 56 15.05 -16.36 -17.93
N LYS A 57 14.36 -17.33 -17.33
CA LYS A 57 14.76 -17.97 -16.06
C LYS A 57 15.77 -19.10 -16.25
N GLY A 58 15.86 -19.66 -17.45
CA GLY A 58 16.75 -20.79 -17.73
C GLY A 58 18.23 -20.45 -17.88
N SER A 59 18.55 -19.22 -18.26
CA SER A 59 19.93 -18.73 -18.30
C SER A 59 20.57 -18.74 -16.91
N ILE A 60 19.81 -18.33 -15.89
CA ILE A 60 20.21 -18.36 -14.48
C ILE A 60 20.47 -19.82 -14.05
N LEU A 61 19.56 -20.74 -14.38
CA LEU A 61 19.74 -22.17 -14.06
C LEU A 61 21.00 -22.75 -14.71
N LEU A 62 21.24 -22.46 -16.01
CA LEU A 62 22.44 -22.91 -16.71
C LEU A 62 23.71 -22.33 -16.10
N MET A 63 23.71 -21.07 -15.70
CA MET A 63 24.90 -20.42 -15.16
C MET A 63 25.32 -20.99 -13.80
N TYR A 64 24.35 -21.28 -12.93
CA TYR A 64 24.64 -21.69 -11.55
C TYR A 64 24.65 -23.20 -11.34
N THR A 65 23.76 -23.94 -12.01
CA THR A 65 23.55 -25.37 -11.77
C THR A 65 24.45 -26.24 -12.65
N PHE A 66 24.74 -25.83 -13.89
CA PHE A 66 25.54 -26.62 -14.82
C PHE A 66 26.98 -26.89 -14.32
N PRO A 67 27.75 -25.91 -13.79
CA PRO A 67 29.11 -26.17 -13.32
C PRO A 67 29.13 -27.16 -12.16
N VAL A 68 28.16 -27.11 -11.27
CA VAL A 68 28.04 -28.02 -10.11
C VAL A 68 27.74 -29.45 -10.58
N MET A 69 26.81 -29.63 -11.51
CA MET A 69 26.49 -30.93 -12.09
C MET A 69 27.66 -31.52 -12.89
N LEU A 70 28.39 -30.68 -13.62
CA LEU A 70 29.58 -31.09 -14.37
C LEU A 70 30.71 -31.53 -13.42
N MET A 71 30.95 -30.80 -12.33
CA MET A 71 31.94 -31.20 -11.32
C MET A 71 31.55 -32.52 -10.64
N ALA A 72 30.27 -32.73 -10.33
CA ALA A 72 29.78 -33.98 -9.73
C ALA A 72 30.00 -35.19 -10.66
N THR A 73 29.64 -35.07 -11.93
CA THR A 73 29.83 -36.14 -12.92
C THR A 73 31.30 -36.46 -13.17
N LEU A 74 32.16 -35.45 -13.30
CA LEU A 74 33.62 -35.64 -13.38
C LEU A 74 34.20 -36.28 -12.12
N GLY A 75 33.66 -35.94 -10.94
CA GLY A 75 34.00 -36.58 -9.67
C GLY A 75 33.67 -38.07 -9.63
N CYS A 76 32.50 -38.47 -10.14
CA CYS A 76 32.10 -39.87 -10.27
C CYS A 76 33.03 -40.64 -11.22
N VAL A 77 33.34 -40.07 -12.39
CA VAL A 77 34.27 -40.66 -13.37
C VAL A 77 35.68 -40.80 -12.78
N TYR A 78 36.14 -39.77 -12.06
CA TYR A 78 37.42 -39.79 -11.36
C TYR A 78 37.49 -40.90 -10.31
N GLY A 79 36.44 -41.05 -9.48
CA GLY A 79 36.35 -42.09 -8.46
C GLY A 79 36.37 -43.50 -9.03
N HIS A 80 35.66 -43.72 -10.13
CA HIS A 80 35.66 -45.01 -10.83
C HIS A 80 37.04 -45.37 -11.40
N LEU A 81 37.74 -44.40 -12.00
CA LEU A 81 39.09 -44.60 -12.51
C LEU A 81 40.12 -44.83 -11.40
N ALA A 82 39.96 -44.16 -10.25
CA ALA A 82 40.82 -44.36 -9.09
C ALA A 82 40.63 -45.76 -8.46
N LYS A 83 39.39 -46.24 -8.38
CA LYS A 83 39.07 -47.60 -7.92
C LYS A 83 39.68 -48.66 -8.84
N LYS A 84 39.56 -48.48 -10.16
CA LYS A 84 40.12 -49.38 -11.18
C LYS A 84 41.65 -49.53 -11.11
N ILE A 85 42.37 -48.50 -10.67
CA ILE A 85 43.85 -48.56 -10.49
C ILE A 85 44.22 -49.24 -9.17
N ASN A 86 43.46 -49.00 -8.10
CA ASN A 86 43.72 -49.64 -6.79
C ASN A 86 43.44 -51.15 -6.83
N ASP A 87 42.42 -51.59 -7.58
CA ASP A 87 42.15 -53.03 -7.76
C ASP A 87 43.26 -53.73 -8.58
N SER A 88 44.03 -52.99 -9.40
CA SER A 88 45.17 -53.52 -10.15
C SER A 88 46.51 -53.51 -9.39
N ASN A 89 46.56 -52.99 -8.16
CA ASN A 89 47.76 -52.94 -7.32
C ASN A 89 47.54 -53.61 -5.96
N VAL A 90 46.86 -54.77 -5.94
CA VAL A 90 46.91 -55.68 -4.79
C VAL A 90 48.10 -56.64 -4.97
N GLN A 91 49.31 -56.10 -4.92
CA GLN A 91 50.46 -56.82 -4.34
C GLN A 91 51.61 -55.85 -4.08
N SER A 92 52.22 -56.00 -2.90
CA SER A 92 53.48 -55.42 -2.43
C SER A 92 53.40 -54.17 -1.54
N CYS A 93 53.48 -54.48 -0.25
CA CYS A 93 54.22 -53.80 0.82
C CYS A 93 53.94 -52.33 1.18
N ASN A 94 53.27 -52.19 2.32
CA ASN A 94 53.66 -51.32 3.44
C ASN A 94 55.16 -51.03 3.49
N LYS A 95 55.59 -49.78 3.19
CA LYS A 95 56.55 -48.99 4.01
C LYS A 95 56.89 -47.60 3.43
N GLN A 96 55.99 -46.87 2.77
CA GLN A 96 56.35 -45.51 2.33
C GLN A 96 55.16 -44.56 2.16
N LYS A 97 54.40 -44.36 3.24
CA LYS A 97 53.40 -43.28 3.34
C LYS A 97 53.23 -42.87 4.80
N ARG A 98 54.30 -42.30 5.38
CA ARG A 98 54.24 -41.72 6.74
C ARG A 98 54.49 -40.20 6.80
N GLU A 99 54.56 -39.51 5.66
CA GLU A 99 54.87 -38.06 5.64
C GLU A 99 53.84 -37.16 4.94
N LEU A 100 52.61 -37.61 4.71
CA LEU A 100 51.51 -36.72 4.30
C LEU A 100 50.24 -36.98 5.10
N ILE A 101 50.40 -37.18 6.41
CA ILE A 101 49.30 -37.27 7.38
C ILE A 101 49.50 -36.15 8.41
N ILE A 102 49.34 -34.90 7.99
CA ILE A 102 49.26 -33.75 8.91
C ILE A 102 47.83 -33.16 8.92
N TRP A 103 46.94 -33.57 8.00
CA TRP A 103 45.63 -32.93 7.80
C TRP A 103 44.43 -33.87 7.99
N LYS A 104 44.52 -34.87 8.86
CA LYS A 104 43.34 -35.66 9.26
C LYS A 104 43.30 -36.00 10.74
N PRO A 105 42.92 -35.06 11.62
CA PRO A 105 42.08 -35.41 12.75
C PRO A 105 40.59 -35.17 12.39
N PRO A 106 39.68 -36.10 12.71
CA PRO A 106 38.24 -35.80 12.73
C PRO A 106 37.97 -34.84 13.90
N MET A 107 37.41 -33.67 13.61
CA MET A 107 37.24 -32.61 14.62
C MET A 107 35.96 -32.79 15.46
N LEU A 108 35.03 -33.65 15.02
CA LEU A 108 33.83 -34.01 15.77
C LEU A 108 33.71 -35.53 15.86
N THR A 109 34.06 -36.08 17.01
CA THR A 109 33.69 -37.45 17.38
C THR A 109 32.44 -37.37 18.24
N ASN A 110 31.30 -37.75 17.63
CA ASN A 110 29.99 -38.04 18.22
C ASN A 110 28.92 -36.93 18.09
N GLY A 111 28.25 -36.92 16.93
CA GLY A 111 26.95 -36.30 16.70
C GLY A 111 26.21 -37.07 15.59
N PRO A 112 24.87 -36.96 15.46
CA PRO A 112 24.05 -37.76 14.54
C PRO A 112 24.34 -37.51 13.04
N LEU A 113 25.27 -36.61 12.70
CA LEU A 113 25.59 -36.20 11.34
C LEU A 113 26.88 -36.80 10.74
N GLY A 114 27.52 -37.79 11.39
CA GLY A 114 28.68 -38.49 10.82
C GLY A 114 30.01 -37.72 10.88
N ILE A 115 31.09 -38.35 10.40
CA ILE A 115 32.48 -37.87 10.51
C ILE A 115 32.70 -36.69 9.54
N VAL A 116 32.46 -35.47 9.99
CA VAL A 116 32.75 -34.25 9.21
C VAL A 116 34.25 -33.96 9.27
N SER A 117 34.90 -33.86 8.10
CA SER A 117 36.33 -33.55 8.00
C SER A 117 36.57 -32.06 8.32
N ALA A 118 37.70 -31.72 8.95
CA ALA A 118 38.10 -30.32 9.17
C ALA A 118 38.11 -29.49 7.87
N THR A 119 38.36 -30.15 6.73
CA THR A 119 38.26 -29.53 5.41
C THR A 119 36.83 -29.13 5.04
N GLU A 120 35.83 -29.97 5.33
CA GLU A 120 34.41 -29.68 5.09
C GLU A 120 33.91 -28.54 5.97
N LEU A 121 34.36 -28.48 7.23
CA LEU A 121 34.03 -27.38 8.13
C LEU A 121 34.62 -26.04 7.66
N LEU A 122 35.85 -26.05 7.15
CA LEU A 122 36.49 -24.85 6.59
C LEU A 122 35.75 -24.36 5.34
N PHE A 123 35.33 -25.26 4.46
CA PHE A 123 34.50 -24.91 3.29
C PHE A 123 33.13 -24.37 3.70
N LEU A 124 32.51 -24.94 4.73
CA LEU A 124 31.24 -24.47 5.26
C LEU A 124 31.35 -23.07 5.86
N LEU A 125 32.42 -22.79 6.61
CA LEU A 125 32.71 -21.44 7.13
C LEU A 125 32.97 -20.44 6.01
N MET A 126 33.75 -20.81 4.99
CA MET A 126 33.98 -19.97 3.81
C MET A 126 32.67 -19.68 3.06
N PHE A 127 31.79 -20.68 2.94
CA PHE A 127 30.48 -20.51 2.31
C PHE A 127 29.57 -19.57 3.10
N ILE A 128 29.54 -19.69 4.43
CA ILE A 128 28.80 -18.76 5.30
C ILE A 128 29.36 -17.34 5.17
N ALA A 129 30.69 -17.17 5.13
CA ALA A 129 31.32 -15.86 4.93
C ALA A 129 30.95 -15.24 3.58
N LEU A 130 30.88 -16.04 2.51
CA LEU A 130 30.42 -15.57 1.19
C LEU A 130 28.93 -15.21 1.20
N LEU A 131 28.08 -15.95 1.91
CA LEU A 131 26.66 -15.60 2.08
C LEU A 131 26.49 -14.29 2.84
N VAL A 132 27.24 -14.08 3.92
CA VAL A 132 27.21 -12.83 4.68
C VAL A 132 27.74 -11.67 3.84
N TRP A 133 28.83 -11.87 3.09
CA TRP A 133 29.39 -10.85 2.20
C TRP A 133 28.44 -10.47 1.07
N THR A 134 27.83 -11.46 0.41
CA THR A 134 26.84 -11.23 -0.66
C THR A 134 25.58 -10.56 -0.12
N PHE A 135 25.10 -10.94 1.06
CA PHE A 135 23.99 -10.29 1.75
C PHE A 135 24.31 -8.84 2.13
N ALA A 136 25.50 -8.59 2.69
CA ALA A 136 25.95 -7.25 3.07
C ALA A 136 26.08 -6.32 1.86
N ILE A 137 26.69 -6.79 0.76
CA ILE A 137 26.76 -6.02 -0.49
C ILE A 137 25.38 -5.84 -1.10
N SER A 138 24.52 -6.87 -1.06
CA SER A 138 23.14 -6.76 -1.54
C SER A 138 22.38 -5.68 -0.78
N ILE A 139 22.51 -5.62 0.55
CA ILE A 139 21.91 -4.56 1.36
C ILE A 139 22.52 -3.20 1.00
N HIS A 140 23.85 -3.09 0.92
CA HIS A 140 24.53 -1.83 0.60
C HIS A 140 24.13 -1.27 -0.78
N ASN A 141 24.11 -2.13 -1.80
CA ASN A 141 23.66 -1.76 -3.14
C ASN A 141 22.16 -1.51 -3.20
N SER A 142 21.34 -2.26 -2.44
CA SER A 142 19.91 -1.97 -2.31
C SER A 142 19.70 -0.59 -1.72
N PHE A 143 20.45 -0.18 -0.69
CA PHE A 143 20.36 1.17 -0.15
C PHE A 143 20.78 2.25 -1.15
N ALA A 144 21.88 2.07 -1.89
CA ALA A 144 22.30 3.00 -2.93
C ALA A 144 21.27 3.14 -4.07
N THR A 145 20.63 2.02 -4.43
CA THR A 145 19.56 2.00 -5.43
C THR A 145 18.26 2.59 -4.86
N ILE A 146 17.97 2.38 -3.57
CA ILE A 146 16.83 2.99 -2.86
C ILE A 146 17.02 4.51 -2.80
N THR A 147 18.20 5.05 -2.54
CA THR A 147 18.42 6.52 -2.55
C THR A 147 18.17 7.13 -3.94
N ALA A 148 18.49 6.40 -5.02
CA ALA A 148 18.22 6.83 -6.39
C ALA A 148 16.76 6.62 -6.82
N ILE A 149 16.11 5.53 -6.39
CA ILE A 149 14.70 5.18 -6.67
C ILE A 149 13.74 6.02 -5.81
N SER A 150 14.08 6.33 -4.56
CA SER A 150 13.30 7.18 -3.66
C SER A 150 13.30 8.65 -4.11
N ALA A 151 14.32 9.06 -4.87
CA ALA A 151 14.37 10.37 -5.50
C ALA A 151 13.64 10.42 -6.86
N ALA A 152 13.42 9.27 -7.52
CA ALA A 152 12.94 9.22 -8.90
C ALA A 152 11.55 8.57 -9.11
N THR A 153 11.01 7.81 -8.14
CA THR A 153 9.75 7.10 -8.35
C THR A 153 8.90 6.98 -7.10
N ASP A 154 7.66 7.44 -7.26
CA ASP A 154 6.43 7.23 -6.47
C ASP A 154 6.03 5.74 -6.30
N ALA A 155 6.99 4.81 -6.37
CA ALA A 155 6.78 3.36 -6.50
C ALA A 155 7.45 2.54 -5.36
N GLY A 156 7.73 3.17 -4.22
CA GLY A 156 8.26 2.54 -3.01
C GLY A 156 7.20 2.11 -1.97
N MET A 157 5.93 1.97 -2.37
CA MET A 157 4.81 1.79 -1.43
C MET A 157 4.62 0.37 -0.87
N GLU A 158 5.09 -0.69 -1.54
CA GLU A 158 4.68 -2.06 -1.14
C GLU A 158 5.48 -2.69 0.01
N GLN A 159 6.69 -2.20 0.35
CA GLN A 159 7.52 -2.87 1.37
C GLN A 159 7.58 -2.15 2.73
N ASN A 160 7.25 -0.85 2.82
CA ASN A 160 7.42 -0.06 4.04
C ASN A 160 6.16 0.00 4.95
N TRP A 161 4.97 -0.37 4.45
CA TRP A 161 3.73 -0.32 5.25
C TRP A 161 3.73 -1.28 6.45
N PHE A 162 4.42 -2.42 6.34
CA PHE A 162 4.44 -3.43 7.40
C PHE A 162 5.10 -2.97 8.71
N LEU A 163 5.98 -1.96 8.66
CA LEU A 163 6.79 -1.53 9.82
C LEU A 163 6.29 -0.23 10.48
N GLN A 164 5.50 0.60 9.78
CA GLN A 164 5.15 1.94 10.27
C GLN A 164 3.79 2.04 10.97
N SER A 165 2.79 1.21 10.67
CA SER A 165 1.45 1.39 11.25
C SER A 165 1.00 0.26 12.20
N ARG A 166 1.39 0.36 13.48
CA ARG A 166 0.74 -0.40 14.57
C ARG A 166 0.08 0.50 15.62
N HIS A 167 0.03 1.80 15.35
CA HIS A 167 -0.56 2.74 16.29
C HIS A 167 -2.09 2.71 16.19
N GLN A 168 -2.74 2.64 17.34
CA GLN A 168 -4.20 2.75 17.44
C GLN A 168 -4.57 4.22 17.42
N VAL A 169 -5.52 4.55 16.56
CA VAL A 169 -6.00 5.92 16.42
C VAL A 169 -7.34 6.12 17.09
N ARG A 170 -7.56 7.35 17.54
CA ARG A 170 -8.80 7.75 18.19
C ARG A 170 -9.93 7.86 17.17
N LEU A 171 -10.77 6.82 17.14
CA LEU A 171 -12.06 6.83 16.45
C LEU A 171 -13.07 7.60 17.32
N VAL A 172 -13.69 8.65 16.76
CA VAL A 172 -14.64 9.53 17.45
C VAL A 172 -16.06 8.99 17.30
N SER A 173 -16.48 8.69 16.07
CA SER A 173 -17.80 8.14 15.79
C SER A 173 -17.82 7.26 14.55
N ALA A 174 -18.82 6.40 14.47
CA ALA A 174 -19.17 5.65 13.27
C ALA A 174 -20.65 5.87 12.95
N ARG A 175 -20.97 6.28 11.72
CA ARG A 175 -22.35 6.47 11.24
C ARG A 175 -22.66 5.39 10.20
N VAL A 176 -23.71 4.62 10.45
CA VAL A 176 -24.23 3.62 9.50
C VAL A 176 -25.30 4.29 8.64
N LEU A 177 -25.07 4.28 7.32
CA LEU A 177 -25.93 4.89 6.32
C LEU A 177 -26.94 3.86 5.74
N PRO A 178 -28.10 4.31 5.23
CA PRO A 178 -29.09 3.45 4.58
C PRO A 178 -28.56 2.62 3.41
N CYS A 179 -27.53 3.10 2.71
CA CYS A 179 -26.88 2.39 1.59
C CYS A 179 -25.92 1.26 2.00
N GLU A 180 -26.01 0.75 3.23
CA GLU A 180 -25.06 -0.20 3.83
C GLU A 180 -23.61 0.31 3.81
N ALA A 181 -23.42 1.62 3.83
CA ALA A 181 -22.11 2.23 3.98
C ALA A 181 -21.90 2.69 5.42
N VAL A 182 -20.64 2.73 5.85
CA VAL A 182 -20.23 3.20 7.16
C VAL A 182 -19.31 4.39 6.99
N GLU A 183 -19.67 5.53 7.58
CA GLU A 183 -18.76 6.65 7.77
C GLU A 183 -18.01 6.47 9.10
N LEU A 184 -16.68 6.47 9.06
CA LEU A 184 -15.81 6.47 10.24
C LEU A 184 -15.19 7.85 10.40
N ASN A 185 -15.32 8.43 11.58
CA ASN A 185 -14.78 9.73 11.93
C ASN A 185 -13.65 9.58 12.94
N PHE A 186 -12.45 9.98 12.55
CA PHE A 186 -11.22 9.92 13.35
C PHE A 186 -10.85 11.31 13.87
N SER A 187 -10.19 11.36 15.02
CA SER A 187 -9.60 12.58 15.55
C SER A 187 -8.27 12.86 14.83
N LYS A 188 -8.09 14.10 14.41
CA LYS A 188 -6.92 14.59 13.67
C LYS A 188 -6.23 15.70 14.46
N THR A 189 -4.91 15.77 14.39
CA THR A 189 -4.16 16.93 14.88
C THR A 189 -4.22 18.11 13.90
N TYR A 190 -4.22 19.33 14.42
CA TYR A 190 -4.32 20.57 13.63
C TYR A 190 -3.21 20.71 12.57
N GLY A 191 -2.03 20.12 12.79
CA GLY A 191 -0.90 20.18 11.87
C GLY A 191 -0.95 19.18 10.70
N LEU A 192 -1.92 18.24 10.68
CA LEU A 192 -2.05 17.29 9.58
C LEU A 192 -2.85 17.89 8.43
N THR A 193 -2.14 18.23 7.36
CA THR A 193 -2.71 18.65 6.08
C THR A 193 -2.72 17.48 5.09
N TYR A 194 -3.75 17.43 4.25
CA TYR A 194 -3.87 16.43 3.19
C TYR A 194 -4.72 16.99 2.07
N ASN A 195 -4.40 16.58 0.84
CA ASN A 195 -5.12 17.08 -0.33
C ASN A 195 -6.43 16.30 -0.55
N PRO A 196 -7.43 16.90 -1.22
CA PRO A 196 -8.61 16.17 -1.67
C PRO A 196 -8.21 14.95 -2.50
N THR A 197 -9.05 13.93 -2.52
CA THR A 197 -8.80 12.62 -3.16
C THR A 197 -7.72 11.75 -2.51
N SER A 198 -7.16 12.20 -1.37
CA SER A 198 -6.24 11.38 -0.58
C SER A 198 -6.89 10.09 -0.09
N VAL A 199 -6.05 9.08 0.09
CA VAL A 199 -6.39 7.72 0.50
C VAL A 199 -5.69 7.42 1.81
N MET A 200 -6.35 6.69 2.69
CA MET A 200 -5.70 6.11 3.87
C MET A 200 -5.97 4.62 3.92
N PHE A 201 -5.02 3.87 4.48
CA PHE A 201 -5.19 2.46 4.75
C PHE A 201 -5.71 2.27 6.16
N ILE A 202 -6.73 1.43 6.30
CA ILE A 202 -7.35 1.12 7.58
C ILE A 202 -7.13 -0.35 7.90
N ASN A 203 -6.72 -0.62 9.13
CA ASN A 203 -6.74 -1.94 9.75
C ASN A 203 -7.65 -1.94 10.98
N VAL A 204 -8.50 -2.96 11.09
CA VAL A 204 -9.36 -3.20 12.26
C VAL A 204 -8.98 -4.57 12.83
N PRO A 205 -8.15 -4.63 13.89
CA PRO A 205 -7.63 -5.89 14.42
C PRO A 205 -8.70 -6.89 14.88
N SER A 206 -9.89 -6.42 15.27
CA SER A 206 -11.02 -7.29 15.65
C SER A 206 -11.60 -8.06 14.46
N ILE A 207 -11.42 -7.56 13.24
CA ILE A 207 -11.86 -8.22 12.00
C ILE A 207 -10.71 -9.03 11.41
N SER A 208 -9.52 -8.41 11.31
CA SER A 208 -8.32 -9.03 10.75
C SER A 208 -7.06 -8.32 11.24
N LYS A 209 -6.12 -9.09 11.78
CA LYS A 209 -4.85 -8.54 12.34
C LYS A 209 -3.84 -8.11 11.28
N LEU A 210 -4.01 -8.56 10.03
CA LEU A 210 -2.99 -8.40 8.98
C LEU A 210 -3.52 -7.69 7.72
N GLN A 211 -4.84 -7.60 7.54
CA GLN A 211 -5.41 -6.99 6.33
C GLN A 211 -5.54 -5.48 6.48
N TRP A 212 -4.92 -4.76 5.56
CA TRP A 212 -5.03 -3.32 5.41
C TRP A 212 -5.85 -3.02 4.16
N HIS A 213 -6.79 -2.09 4.27
CA HIS A 213 -7.68 -1.76 3.16
C HIS A 213 -7.60 -0.26 2.86
N PRO A 214 -7.35 0.14 1.59
CA PRO A 214 -7.32 1.52 1.18
C PRO A 214 -8.74 2.08 1.09
N PHE A 215 -8.93 3.30 1.59
CA PHE A 215 -10.18 4.03 1.47
C PHE A 215 -9.92 5.51 1.26
N THR A 216 -10.71 6.13 0.39
CA THR A 216 -10.62 7.57 0.11
C THR A 216 -11.15 8.38 1.28
N ILE A 217 -10.40 9.41 1.64
CA ILE A 217 -10.76 10.41 2.65
C ILE A 217 -11.85 11.31 2.07
N THR A 218 -12.98 11.38 2.75
CA THR A 218 -14.13 12.20 2.34
C THR A 218 -14.11 13.57 2.99
N SER A 219 -13.46 13.70 4.15
CA SER A 219 -13.26 14.98 4.83
C SER A 219 -12.29 15.90 4.10
N ASN A 220 -12.30 17.18 4.48
CA ASN A 220 -11.35 18.17 3.97
C ASN A 220 -10.47 18.70 5.11
N SER A 221 -9.14 18.79 4.90
CA SER A 221 -8.22 19.15 5.98
C SER A 221 -8.40 20.56 6.52
N ASN A 222 -8.86 21.48 5.67
CA ASN A 222 -9.01 22.90 5.97
C ASN A 222 -10.39 23.20 6.57
N LEU A 223 -11.43 22.55 6.04
CA LEU A 223 -12.80 22.67 6.53
C LEU A 223 -12.99 21.98 7.89
N GLU A 224 -12.43 20.77 8.04
CA GLU A 224 -12.58 19.92 9.22
C GLU A 224 -11.21 19.75 9.91
N GLN A 225 -10.80 20.76 10.69
CA GLN A 225 -9.46 20.85 11.26
C GLN A 225 -9.13 19.74 12.27
N GLU A 226 -10.12 19.23 13.00
CA GLU A 226 -9.95 18.24 14.09
C GLU A 226 -10.46 16.84 13.74
N LYS A 227 -11.08 16.68 12.56
CA LYS A 227 -11.74 15.45 12.16
C LYS A 227 -11.21 14.98 10.81
N LEU A 228 -11.12 13.66 10.67
CA LEU A 228 -10.83 13.00 9.41
C LEU A 228 -11.87 11.91 9.20
N SER A 229 -12.57 11.95 8.07
CA SER A 229 -13.71 11.09 7.78
C SER A 229 -13.42 10.21 6.56
N VAL A 230 -13.84 8.95 6.65
CA VAL A 230 -13.79 7.99 5.55
C VAL A 230 -15.11 7.25 5.45
N VAL A 231 -15.54 6.96 4.23
CA VAL A 231 -16.79 6.24 3.95
C VAL A 231 -16.46 4.90 3.30
N ILE A 232 -16.98 3.83 3.91
CA ILE A 232 -16.69 2.44 3.55
C ILE A 232 -17.99 1.77 3.14
N LYS A 233 -18.11 1.42 1.86
CA LYS A 233 -19.27 0.68 1.35
C LYS A 233 -19.15 -0.82 1.58
N ASN A 234 -20.25 -1.49 1.89
CA ASN A 234 -20.32 -2.93 2.04
C ASN A 234 -20.21 -3.69 0.69
N GLU A 235 -18.99 -3.90 0.18
CA GLU A 235 -18.77 -4.62 -1.09
C GLU A 235 -17.95 -5.92 -0.95
N GLY A 236 -17.07 -6.01 0.05
CA GLY A 236 -16.19 -7.16 0.30
C GLY A 236 -16.48 -7.93 1.60
N THR A 237 -15.73 -9.01 1.83
CA THR A 237 -15.87 -9.83 3.06
C THR A 237 -15.43 -9.08 4.31
N TRP A 238 -14.38 -8.27 4.22
CA TRP A 238 -13.90 -7.43 5.32
C TRP A 238 -14.90 -6.32 5.65
N THR A 239 -15.38 -5.59 4.63
CA THR A 239 -16.34 -4.49 4.82
C THR A 239 -17.69 -4.99 5.35
N ARG A 240 -18.11 -6.20 4.96
CA ARG A 240 -19.34 -6.82 5.48
C ARG A 240 -19.23 -7.15 6.96
N LYS A 241 -18.08 -7.65 7.41
CA LYS A 241 -17.82 -7.89 8.82
C LYS A 241 -17.81 -6.58 9.62
N LEU A 242 -17.21 -5.53 9.06
CA LEU A 242 -17.21 -4.19 9.68
C LEU A 242 -18.64 -3.64 9.81
N HIS A 243 -19.42 -3.68 8.73
CA HIS A 243 -20.81 -3.24 8.73
C HIS A 243 -21.62 -4.04 9.75
N HIS A 244 -21.57 -5.39 9.71
CA HIS A 244 -22.27 -6.23 10.67
C HIS A 244 -21.90 -5.88 12.13
N LEU A 245 -20.60 -5.69 12.41
CA LEU A 245 -20.13 -5.34 13.74
C LEU A 245 -20.79 -4.04 14.22
N LEU A 246 -20.87 -3.01 13.37
CA LEU A 246 -21.45 -1.70 13.74
C LEU A 246 -22.99 -1.66 13.70
N SER A 247 -23.63 -2.42 12.82
CA SER A 247 -25.10 -2.50 12.74
C SER A 247 -25.69 -3.24 13.94
N THR A 248 -24.99 -4.24 14.48
CA THR A 248 -25.47 -5.04 15.62
C THR A 248 -25.66 -4.13 16.85
N PRO A 249 -26.81 -4.18 17.55
CA PRO A 249 -27.12 -3.33 18.70
C PRO A 249 -26.39 -3.74 20.00
N SER A 250 -25.17 -4.27 19.91
CA SER A 250 -24.30 -4.48 21.08
C SER A 250 -23.62 -3.17 21.47
N THR A 251 -23.40 -2.96 22.76
CA THR A 251 -22.64 -1.82 23.31
C THR A 251 -21.17 -1.97 22.95
N ILE A 252 -20.81 -1.66 21.70
CA ILE A 252 -19.42 -1.56 21.29
C ILE A 252 -18.90 -0.24 21.87
N ASP A 253 -18.48 -0.29 23.13
CA ASP A 253 -17.85 0.83 23.81
C ASP A 253 -16.53 1.24 23.14
N ARG A 254 -15.92 0.31 22.39
CA ARG A 254 -14.61 0.50 21.77
C ARG A 254 -14.43 -0.32 20.48
N LEU A 255 -13.93 0.34 19.44
CA LEU A 255 -13.40 -0.29 18.25
C LEU A 255 -11.94 0.15 18.06
N SER A 256 -11.00 -0.80 18.20
CA SER A 256 -9.60 -0.52 17.90
C SER A 256 -9.40 -0.42 16.40
N VAL A 257 -8.86 0.70 15.94
CA VAL A 257 -8.55 0.95 14.53
C VAL A 257 -7.12 1.46 14.42
N SER A 258 -6.38 0.96 13.45
CA SER A 258 -5.07 1.48 13.05
C SER A 258 -5.17 2.04 11.65
N VAL A 259 -4.48 3.14 11.39
CA VAL A 259 -4.50 3.83 10.10
C VAL A 259 -3.11 4.20 9.63
N GLU A 260 -2.96 4.24 8.31
CA GLU A 260 -1.73 4.66 7.65
C GLU A 260 -2.07 5.59 6.48
N GLY A 261 -1.26 6.63 6.28
CA GLY A 261 -1.58 7.78 5.42
C GLY A 261 -1.79 9.04 6.24
N PRO A 262 -2.36 10.10 5.67
CA PRO A 262 -2.99 10.20 4.35
C PRO A 262 -1.99 10.19 3.18
N TYR A 263 -2.36 9.53 2.07
CA TYR A 263 -1.63 9.49 0.82
C TYR A 263 -2.44 10.16 -0.28
N GLY A 264 -1.96 11.27 -0.82
CA GLY A 264 -2.69 12.01 -1.84
C GLY A 264 -1.78 12.57 -2.92
N PRO A 265 -2.37 13.08 -4.02
CA PRO A 265 -1.60 13.80 -5.03
C PRO A 265 -0.92 15.00 -4.40
N VAL A 266 0.26 15.38 -4.93
CA VAL A 266 1.05 16.51 -4.42
C VAL A 266 0.27 17.84 -4.53
N SER A 267 -0.54 17.98 -5.58
CA SER A 267 -1.53 19.05 -5.72
C SER A 267 -2.48 18.74 -6.87
N ASN A 268 -3.74 19.16 -6.74
CA ASN A 268 -4.69 19.21 -7.84
C ASN A 268 -5.20 20.65 -8.00
N ASN A 269 -5.00 21.25 -9.17
CA ASN A 269 -5.49 22.60 -9.44
C ASN A 269 -6.89 22.53 -10.05
N TYR A 270 -7.91 22.32 -9.21
CA TYR A 270 -9.31 22.26 -9.63
C TYR A 270 -9.83 23.59 -10.20
N LEU A 271 -9.21 24.71 -9.83
CA LEU A 271 -9.58 26.07 -10.25
C LEU A 271 -9.12 26.44 -11.67
N ARG A 272 -8.36 25.58 -12.35
CA ARG A 272 -7.85 25.87 -13.71
C ARG A 272 -8.92 25.79 -14.81
N HIS A 273 -10.11 25.30 -14.47
CA HIS A 273 -11.21 25.06 -15.39
C HIS A 273 -12.39 25.96 -15.03
N ASP A 274 -13.20 26.33 -16.02
CA ASP A 274 -14.44 27.08 -15.78
C ASP A 274 -15.56 26.14 -15.35
N THR A 275 -15.51 24.89 -15.79
CA THR A 275 -16.49 23.84 -15.48
C THR A 275 -15.76 22.55 -15.14
N LEU A 276 -16.20 21.90 -14.06
CA LEU A 276 -15.68 20.61 -13.62
C LEU A 276 -16.82 19.58 -13.66
N VAL A 277 -16.68 18.60 -14.56
CA VAL A 277 -17.59 17.47 -14.69
C VAL A 277 -17.01 16.26 -13.96
N MET A 278 -17.70 15.79 -12.93
CA MET A 278 -17.30 14.65 -12.09
C MET A 278 -18.22 13.47 -12.38
N VAL A 279 -17.67 12.39 -12.94
CA VAL A 279 -18.41 11.16 -13.29
C VAL A 279 -18.10 10.06 -12.28
N SER A 280 -19.08 9.69 -11.48
CA SER A 280 -18.95 8.71 -10.40
C SER A 280 -19.79 7.46 -10.63
N GLY A 281 -19.27 6.30 -10.23
CA GLY A 281 -20.00 5.04 -10.25
C GLY A 281 -19.94 4.34 -8.89
N GLY A 282 -21.10 4.12 -8.26
CA GLY A 282 -21.20 3.44 -6.97
C GLY A 282 -20.41 4.13 -5.86
N SER A 283 -19.52 3.40 -5.18
CA SER A 283 -18.62 3.93 -4.14
C SER A 283 -17.61 4.96 -4.67
N GLY A 284 -17.44 5.08 -6.00
CA GLY A 284 -16.55 6.04 -6.64
C GLY A 284 -16.90 7.52 -6.43
N ILE A 285 -18.03 7.83 -5.77
CA ILE A 285 -18.39 9.21 -5.39
C ILE A 285 -17.50 9.79 -4.27
N THR A 286 -16.92 8.94 -3.43
CA THR A 286 -16.13 9.37 -2.25
C THR A 286 -15.02 10.39 -2.52
N PRO A 287 -14.16 10.27 -3.57
CA PRO A 287 -13.21 11.33 -3.91
C PRO A 287 -13.87 12.67 -4.22
N PHE A 288 -15.01 12.67 -4.91
CA PHE A 288 -15.69 13.90 -5.32
C PHE A 288 -16.31 14.63 -4.14
N ILE A 289 -16.73 13.92 -3.09
CA ILE A 289 -17.15 14.54 -1.83
C ILE A 289 -16.03 15.43 -1.26
N SER A 290 -14.78 14.92 -1.24
CA SER A 290 -13.64 15.69 -0.74
C SER A 290 -13.30 16.91 -1.62
N VAL A 291 -13.50 16.79 -2.94
CA VAL A 291 -13.27 17.88 -3.91
C VAL A 291 -14.34 18.97 -3.74
N VAL A 292 -15.61 18.59 -3.64
CA VAL A 292 -16.71 19.55 -3.41
C VAL A 292 -16.48 20.29 -2.09
N ARG A 293 -16.08 19.60 -1.03
CA ARG A 293 -15.75 20.22 0.27
C ARG A 293 -14.57 21.21 0.19
N GLU A 294 -13.54 20.91 -0.60
CA GLU A 294 -12.44 21.85 -0.85
C GLU A 294 -12.94 23.11 -1.57
N LEU A 295 -13.79 22.96 -2.60
CA LEU A 295 -14.32 24.11 -3.33
C LEU A 295 -15.24 24.97 -2.48
N ILE A 296 -16.04 24.35 -1.60
CA ILE A 296 -16.82 25.08 -0.58
C ILE A 296 -15.89 25.87 0.34
N TYR A 297 -14.81 25.24 0.84
CA TYR A 297 -13.81 25.92 1.66
C TYR A 297 -13.17 27.11 0.93
N LEU A 298 -12.76 26.93 -0.32
CA LEU A 298 -12.13 27.98 -1.12
C LEU A 298 -13.08 29.15 -1.36
N LYS A 299 -14.35 28.87 -1.68
CA LYS A 299 -15.36 29.92 -1.89
C LYS A 299 -15.66 30.69 -0.62
N THR A 300 -15.85 29.99 0.49
CA THR A 300 -16.23 30.61 1.77
C THR A 300 -15.08 31.39 2.39
N THR A 301 -13.85 30.88 2.28
CA THR A 301 -12.67 31.49 2.92
C THR A 301 -12.05 32.59 2.06
N PHE A 302 -11.90 32.35 0.75
CA PHE A 302 -11.15 33.24 -0.14
C PHE A 302 -12.04 34.02 -1.12
N LYS A 303 -13.36 33.77 -1.17
CA LYS A 303 -14.32 34.41 -2.09
C LYS A 303 -13.88 34.32 -3.56
N CYS A 304 -13.19 33.24 -3.92
CA CYS A 304 -12.76 32.99 -5.28
C CYS A 304 -13.97 32.68 -6.18
N GLU A 305 -13.84 32.99 -7.46
CA GLU A 305 -14.68 32.36 -8.47
C GLU A 305 -14.37 30.86 -8.52
N THR A 306 -15.40 30.05 -8.32
CA THR A 306 -15.33 28.59 -8.37
C THR A 306 -15.88 28.09 -9.68
N PRO A 307 -15.33 27.00 -10.26
CA PRO A 307 -15.91 26.39 -11.45
C PRO A 307 -17.36 25.97 -11.22
N LYS A 308 -18.15 25.98 -12.30
CA LYS A 308 -19.45 25.28 -12.34
C LYS A 308 -19.22 23.78 -12.13
N LEU A 309 -19.97 23.17 -11.22
CA LEU A 309 -19.81 21.77 -10.86
C LEU A 309 -20.96 20.94 -11.39
N VAL A 310 -20.63 19.88 -12.14
CA VAL A 310 -21.61 18.92 -12.65
C VAL A 310 -21.21 17.54 -12.16
N LEU A 311 -21.97 16.99 -11.22
CA LEU A 311 -21.72 15.69 -10.62
C LEU A 311 -22.69 14.67 -11.21
N ILE A 312 -22.18 13.79 -12.07
CA ILE A 312 -22.93 12.69 -12.69
C ILE A 312 -22.66 11.43 -11.87
N CYS A 313 -23.66 10.90 -11.18
CA CYS A 313 -23.53 9.71 -10.35
C CYS A 313 -24.35 8.56 -10.91
N ALA A 314 -23.76 7.39 -11.08
CA ALA A 314 -24.48 6.16 -11.42
C ALA A 314 -24.54 5.21 -10.22
N PHE A 315 -25.75 4.92 -9.76
CA PHE A 315 -26.03 3.99 -8.67
C PHE A 315 -26.80 2.76 -9.17
N ARG A 316 -26.67 1.65 -8.42
CA ARG A 316 -27.46 0.44 -8.69
C ARG A 316 -28.85 0.56 -8.09
N ASN A 317 -28.95 1.08 -6.87
CA ASN A 317 -30.18 1.11 -6.07
C ASN A 317 -30.44 2.52 -5.52
N SER A 318 -31.70 2.84 -5.26
CA SER A 318 -32.16 4.12 -4.67
C SER A 318 -31.52 4.40 -3.31
N SER A 319 -31.33 3.37 -2.47
CA SER A 319 -30.69 3.53 -1.15
C SER A 319 -29.30 4.17 -1.24
N SER A 320 -28.57 3.95 -2.34
CA SER A 320 -27.23 4.55 -2.57
C SER A 320 -27.25 6.07 -2.75
N LEU A 321 -28.42 6.68 -3.00
CA LEU A 321 -28.57 8.14 -3.01
C LEU A 321 -28.18 8.77 -1.67
N SER A 322 -28.30 8.04 -0.56
CA SER A 322 -27.89 8.52 0.77
C SER A 322 -26.39 8.85 0.87
N MET A 323 -25.57 8.50 -0.14
CA MET A 323 -24.19 8.95 -0.20
C MET A 323 -24.05 10.41 -0.64
N LEU A 324 -25.07 10.99 -1.29
CA LEU A 324 -25.09 12.42 -1.63
C LEU A 324 -25.19 13.29 -0.38
N ASP A 325 -25.90 12.81 0.64
CA ASP A 325 -26.02 13.50 1.94
C ASP A 325 -24.67 13.75 2.62
N LEU A 326 -23.65 12.96 2.27
CA LEU A 326 -22.29 13.12 2.78
C LEU A 326 -21.57 14.35 2.22
N ILE A 327 -22.06 14.93 1.10
CA ILE A 327 -21.53 16.18 0.55
C ILE A 327 -21.73 17.31 1.56
N LEU A 328 -22.88 17.29 2.25
CA LEU A 328 -23.17 18.16 3.38
C LEU A 328 -22.36 17.71 4.60
N SER A 329 -21.40 18.52 5.02
CA SER A 329 -20.74 18.25 6.31
C SER A 329 -21.74 18.53 7.43
N ILE A 330 -21.96 17.54 8.31
CA ILE A 330 -22.73 17.68 9.57
C ILE A 330 -21.95 18.53 10.60
N SER A 331 -20.82 19.12 10.21
CA SER A 331 -20.01 19.95 11.08
C SER A 331 -20.61 21.35 11.26
N GLY A 332 -21.73 21.47 11.99
CA GLY A 332 -22.18 22.62 12.81
C GLY A 332 -22.25 24.04 12.22
N ASN A 333 -21.71 24.26 11.02
CA ASN A 333 -21.73 25.50 10.28
C ASN A 333 -22.57 25.24 9.03
N PRO A 334 -23.71 25.92 8.85
CA PRO A 334 -24.52 25.81 7.66
C PRO A 334 -23.76 26.46 6.50
N PHE A 335 -22.89 25.68 5.83
CA PHE A 335 -22.31 26.10 4.58
C PHE A 335 -23.41 26.08 3.54
N ASN A 336 -23.78 27.26 3.06
CA ASN A 336 -24.87 27.42 2.12
C ASN A 336 -24.43 26.86 0.75
N ILE A 337 -24.87 25.64 0.39
CA ILE A 337 -24.63 25.08 -0.94
C ILE A 337 -25.10 26.04 -2.04
N SER A 338 -26.09 26.89 -1.74
CA SER A 338 -26.63 27.89 -2.67
C SER A 338 -25.58 28.82 -3.27
N ASP A 339 -24.42 28.98 -2.62
CA ASP A 339 -23.32 29.78 -3.18
C ASP A 339 -22.56 29.02 -4.27
N LEU A 340 -22.60 27.68 -4.33
CA LEU A 340 -21.93 26.85 -5.33
C LEU A 340 -22.90 26.51 -6.47
N GLU A 341 -22.49 26.72 -7.72
CA GLU A 341 -23.27 26.27 -8.89
C GLU A 341 -23.06 24.75 -9.08
N LEU A 342 -23.64 23.96 -8.19
CA LEU A 342 -23.57 22.51 -8.19
C LEU A 342 -24.85 21.92 -8.80
N GLN A 343 -24.68 21.18 -9.89
CA GLN A 343 -25.72 20.38 -10.53
C GLN A 343 -25.41 18.90 -10.32
N ILE A 344 -26.33 18.15 -9.72
CA ILE A 344 -26.17 16.71 -9.48
C ILE A 344 -27.15 15.95 -10.39
N GLU A 345 -26.63 15.05 -11.21
CA GLU A 345 -27.44 14.11 -12.00
C GLU A 345 -27.21 12.69 -11.49
N ALA A 346 -28.19 12.14 -10.78
CA ALA A 346 -28.13 10.80 -10.20
C ALA A 346 -28.93 9.80 -11.06
N TYR A 347 -28.25 8.81 -11.62
CA TYR A 347 -28.83 7.76 -12.45
C TYR A 347 -28.92 6.46 -11.67
N ILE A 348 -30.14 5.98 -11.44
CA ILE A 348 -30.42 4.69 -10.78
C ILE A 348 -30.67 3.64 -11.86
N THR A 349 -29.81 2.63 -11.91
CA THR A 349 -29.74 1.70 -13.05
C THR A 349 -30.55 0.40 -12.88
N ARG A 350 -31.04 0.07 -11.68
CA ARG A 350 -31.83 -1.15 -11.45
C ARG A 350 -33.24 -0.91 -10.91
N ASP A 351 -33.45 0.16 -10.16
CA ASP A 351 -34.79 0.49 -9.66
C ASP A 351 -35.51 1.36 -10.69
N GLU A 352 -36.77 1.00 -10.96
CA GLU A 352 -37.61 1.68 -11.95
C GLU A 352 -38.41 2.84 -11.33
N GLU A 353 -38.60 2.84 -10.01
CA GLU A 353 -39.33 3.89 -9.26
C GLU A 353 -38.69 4.17 -7.89
N LEU A 354 -38.98 5.35 -7.32
CA LEU A 354 -38.62 5.71 -5.95
C LEU A 354 -39.43 4.82 -4.99
N LYS A 355 -38.78 3.81 -4.41
CA LYS A 355 -39.33 3.15 -3.24
C LYS A 355 -39.28 4.15 -2.09
N GLU A 356 -40.42 4.45 -1.48
CA GLU A 356 -40.47 5.08 -0.16
C GLU A 356 -39.84 4.10 0.84
N ASP A 357 -38.52 4.11 0.91
CA ASP A 357 -37.82 3.43 1.99
C ASP A 357 -38.16 4.21 3.27
N VAL A 358 -38.63 3.47 4.29
CA VAL A 358 -38.79 3.97 5.66
C VAL A 358 -37.56 4.81 6.00
N PRO A 359 -37.69 6.03 6.56
CA PRO A 359 -36.54 6.85 6.90
C PRO A 359 -35.70 6.12 7.94
N VAL A 360 -34.71 5.36 7.47
CA VAL A 360 -33.69 4.75 8.32
C VAL A 360 -32.78 5.91 8.70
N HIS A 361 -33.09 6.55 9.82
CA HIS A 361 -32.22 7.58 10.36
C HIS A 361 -30.81 7.00 10.53
N PRO A 362 -29.77 7.72 10.08
CA PRO A 362 -28.40 7.26 10.21
C PRO A 362 -28.10 6.93 11.68
N LYS A 363 -27.76 5.67 11.96
CA LYS A 363 -27.38 5.26 13.31
C LYS A 363 -25.95 5.72 13.57
N THR A 364 -25.79 6.73 14.44
CA THR A 364 -24.48 7.21 14.85
C THR A 364 -24.07 6.59 16.19
N ILE A 365 -22.90 5.96 16.20
CA ILE A 365 -22.27 5.35 17.38
C ILE A 365 -21.11 6.24 17.79
N TRP A 366 -21.13 6.71 19.03
CA TRP A 366 -20.06 7.52 19.62
C TRP A 366 -19.16 6.64 20.48
N PHE A 367 -17.85 6.71 20.26
CA PHE A 367 -16.89 5.90 21.00
C PHE A 367 -16.29 6.69 22.17
N LYS A 368 -16.07 6.00 23.30
CA LYS A 368 -15.42 6.60 24.47
C LYS A 368 -13.92 6.80 24.20
N PRO A 369 -13.33 7.94 24.57
CA PRO A 369 -11.90 8.17 24.40
C PRO A 369 -11.09 7.23 25.30
N ASN A 370 -10.01 6.66 24.76
CA ASN A 370 -9.05 5.84 25.49
C ASN A 370 -7.69 6.56 25.54
N PRO A 371 -7.01 6.63 26.70
CA PRO A 371 -5.67 7.22 26.80
C PRO A 371 -4.60 6.56 25.91
N SER A 372 -4.83 5.33 25.45
CA SER A 372 -3.91 4.63 24.53
C SER A 372 -4.08 5.03 23.06
N ASP A 373 -5.20 5.67 22.70
CA ASP A 373 -5.51 6.04 21.33
C ASP A 373 -4.97 7.45 21.05
N ALA A 374 -4.17 7.59 19.99
CA ALA A 374 -3.64 8.89 19.58
C ALA A 374 -4.46 9.51 18.43
N PRO A 375 -4.54 10.84 18.30
CA PRO A 375 -5.06 11.44 17.07
C PRO A 375 -4.15 11.08 15.88
N ILE A 376 -4.65 11.26 14.67
CA ILE A 376 -3.84 11.11 13.46
C ILE A 376 -2.86 12.28 13.38
N HIS A 377 -1.58 11.98 13.18
CA HIS A 377 -0.49 12.95 13.09
C HIS A 377 0.18 12.90 11.72
N ALA A 378 0.73 14.03 11.28
CA ALA A 378 1.60 14.07 10.11
C ALA A 378 2.82 13.19 10.37
N ILE A 379 3.09 12.24 9.48
CA ILE A 379 4.37 11.54 9.44
C ILE A 379 5.38 12.58 8.91
N LEU A 380 5.90 13.43 9.81
CA LEU A 380 7.22 14.02 9.57
C LEU A 380 8.12 12.83 9.25
N ALA A 381 8.78 12.87 8.10
CA ALA A 381 9.82 11.91 7.70
C ALA A 381 10.94 11.92 8.73
N SER A 382 10.66 11.33 9.89
CA SER A 382 11.57 11.13 10.99
C SER A 382 12.13 9.75 10.74
N VAL A 383 13.22 9.79 9.99
CA VAL A 383 14.30 8.81 10.06
C VAL A 383 14.36 8.28 11.50
N ALA A 384 14.34 6.96 11.65
CA ALA A 384 14.54 6.27 12.91
C ALA A 384 15.88 6.68 13.53
N SER A 385 15.88 7.81 14.24
CA SER A 385 17.00 8.34 14.98
C SER A 385 16.59 8.33 16.44
N ALA A 386 17.48 7.82 17.28
CA ALA A 386 17.30 7.63 18.73
C ALA A 386 16.88 8.91 19.51
N THR A 387 16.85 10.07 18.85
CA THR A 387 16.39 11.36 19.37
C THR A 387 14.89 11.37 19.73
N PHE A 388 14.02 10.62 19.04
CA PHE A 388 12.58 10.60 19.37
C PHE A 388 12.27 9.88 20.69
N VAL A 389 13.06 8.84 21.03
CA VAL A 389 12.94 8.12 22.31
C VAL A 389 13.33 9.02 23.48
N TRP A 390 14.27 9.95 23.28
CA TRP A 390 14.66 10.92 24.30
C TRP A 390 13.55 11.96 24.55
N ASN A 391 12.84 12.39 23.50
CA ASN A 391 11.77 13.39 23.62
C ASN A 391 10.54 12.87 24.39
N LYS A 392 10.20 11.58 24.23
CA LYS A 392 9.12 10.92 24.98
C LYS A 392 9.37 10.91 26.49
N LYS A 393 10.64 10.86 26.91
CA LYS A 393 11.03 10.85 28.33
C LYS A 393 10.99 12.25 28.97
N HIS A 394 11.19 13.31 28.18
CA HIS A 394 11.06 14.70 28.66
C HIS A 394 9.60 15.11 28.82
N ILE A 395 8.73 14.79 27.85
CA ILE A 395 7.30 15.13 27.90
C ILE A 395 6.58 14.41 29.06
N ALA A 396 6.94 13.17 29.36
CA ALA A 396 6.40 12.45 30.52
C ALA A 396 6.86 13.03 31.88
N LYS A 397 7.99 13.73 31.91
CA LYS A 397 8.52 14.37 33.11
C LYS A 397 7.86 15.72 33.36
N GLU A 398 7.54 16.47 32.30
CA GLU A 398 6.81 17.74 32.37
C GLU A 398 5.32 17.54 32.73
N ALA A 399 4.67 16.48 32.23
CA ALA A 399 3.29 16.14 32.58
C ALA A 399 3.09 15.77 34.06
N ASN A 400 4.12 15.22 34.71
CA ASN A 400 4.10 14.93 36.15
C ASN A 400 4.46 16.15 37.02
N GLN A 401 5.01 17.22 36.42
CA GLN A 401 5.41 18.42 37.15
C GLN A 401 4.29 19.49 37.19
N THR A 402 3.29 19.38 36.30
CA THR A 402 2.12 20.27 36.23
C THR A 402 0.91 19.81 37.05
N GLN A 403 0.95 18.64 37.68
CA GLN A 403 -0.14 18.16 38.56
C GLN A 403 0.05 18.54 40.05
N ASN A 404 1.10 19.26 40.43
CA ASN A 404 1.42 19.55 41.84
C ASN A 404 1.31 21.03 42.26
N MET A 405 0.77 21.91 41.43
CA MET A 405 0.43 23.27 41.84
C MET A 405 -0.84 23.74 41.15
N GLU A 406 -2.00 23.39 41.70
CA GLU A 406 -3.16 24.29 41.73
C GLU A 406 -4.17 23.71 42.75
N GLY A 407 -4.31 24.40 43.88
CA GLY A 407 -5.34 24.11 44.87
C GLY A 407 -5.96 25.41 45.34
N SER A 408 -7.21 25.68 44.98
CA SER A 408 -8.34 25.98 45.89
C SER A 408 -9.59 26.50 45.14
N ARG A 409 -10.72 25.92 45.54
CA ARG A 409 -12.17 26.02 45.19
C ARG A 409 -12.78 27.42 44.91
N PRO A 410 -13.98 27.57 44.29
CA PRO A 410 -15.24 26.99 44.83
C PRO A 410 -16.17 26.26 43.86
N SER A 411 -16.98 25.41 44.48
CA SER A 411 -18.06 24.60 43.96
C SER A 411 -19.22 25.44 43.42
N THR A 412 -19.61 25.20 42.18
CA THR A 412 -20.99 25.45 41.72
C THR A 412 -21.31 24.46 40.60
N SER A 413 -22.21 23.52 40.87
CA SER A 413 -22.89 22.76 39.82
C SER A 413 -23.87 23.67 39.10
N PRO A 414 -24.00 23.54 37.78
CA PRO A 414 -25.36 23.50 37.24
C PRO A 414 -25.53 22.34 36.25
N ASN A 415 -26.48 21.49 36.60
CA ASN A 415 -27.52 20.88 35.79
C ASN A 415 -27.28 20.66 34.28
N SER A 416 -27.58 19.43 33.89
CA SER A 416 -28.03 18.98 32.58
C SER A 416 -28.67 20.07 31.71
N MET A 417 -27.94 20.55 30.71
CA MET A 417 -28.55 21.05 29.49
C MET A 417 -28.40 19.98 28.41
N VAL A 418 -29.46 19.18 28.30
CA VAL A 418 -29.79 18.45 27.09
C VAL A 418 -29.90 19.49 25.98
N TYR A 419 -28.92 19.56 25.10
CA TYR A 419 -29.07 20.24 23.82
C TYR A 419 -29.91 19.32 22.92
N ASN A 420 -31.23 19.51 22.97
CA ASN A 420 -32.14 19.20 21.87
C ASN A 420 -32.15 20.45 20.97
N VAL A 421 -31.18 20.57 20.06
CA VAL A 421 -31.19 21.57 18.99
C VAL A 421 -30.67 20.91 17.70
N ASP A 422 -31.23 19.75 17.34
CA ASP A 422 -30.83 19.06 16.10
C ASP A 422 -31.95 19.04 15.04
N SER A 423 -33.19 19.39 15.37
CA SER A 423 -34.31 19.18 14.41
C SER A 423 -34.51 20.31 13.39
N GLU A 424 -34.26 21.57 13.75
CA GLU A 424 -34.62 22.72 12.89
C GLU A 424 -33.46 23.22 11.99
N ILE A 425 -32.20 23.09 12.43
CA ILE A 425 -31.02 23.58 11.69
C ILE A 425 -30.56 22.57 10.60
N GLU A 426 -30.86 21.28 10.76
CA GLU A 426 -30.50 20.23 9.80
C GLU A 426 -31.29 20.28 8.48
N SER A 427 -32.45 20.96 8.45
CA SER A 427 -33.40 20.89 7.34
C SER A 427 -33.02 21.74 6.12
N LEU A 428 -32.41 22.92 6.33
CA LEU A 428 -32.09 23.90 5.29
C LEU A 428 -31.04 23.41 4.28
N PRO A 429 -29.86 22.89 4.69
CA PRO A 429 -28.86 22.41 3.74
C PRO A 429 -29.35 21.19 2.94
N TYR A 430 -30.17 20.34 3.56
CA TYR A 430 -30.75 19.16 2.93
C TYR A 430 -31.73 19.55 1.80
N GLN A 431 -32.54 20.58 1.99
CA GLN A 431 -33.44 21.11 0.96
C GLN A 431 -32.69 21.68 -0.26
N SER A 432 -31.58 22.40 -0.05
CA SER A 432 -30.74 22.90 -1.15
C SER A 432 -30.15 21.77 -1.99
N LEU A 433 -29.72 20.67 -1.36
CA LEU A 433 -29.17 19.52 -2.07
C LEU A 433 -30.24 18.77 -2.88
N ILE A 434 -31.45 18.62 -2.33
CA ILE A 434 -32.59 18.04 -3.04
C ILE A 434 -32.92 18.88 -4.29
N HIS A 435 -32.93 20.20 -4.17
CA HIS A 435 -33.23 21.09 -5.31
C HIS A 435 -32.15 21.03 -6.39
N ALA A 436 -30.89 20.80 -6.02
CA ALA A 436 -29.77 20.65 -6.94
C ALA A 436 -29.65 19.25 -7.59
N THR A 437 -30.44 18.27 -7.13
CA THR A 437 -30.33 16.86 -7.53
C THR A 437 -31.46 16.44 -8.46
N ASN A 438 -31.11 16.15 -9.71
CA ASN A 438 -32.00 15.50 -10.68
C ASN A 438 -31.78 13.99 -10.65
N VAL A 439 -32.83 13.23 -10.37
CA VAL A 439 -32.78 11.76 -10.29
C VAL A 439 -33.44 11.14 -11.52
N HIS A 440 -32.73 10.23 -12.19
CA HIS A 440 -33.18 9.48 -13.36
C HIS A 440 -33.24 7.99 -13.01
N TYR A 441 -34.39 7.34 -13.24
CA TYR A 441 -34.62 5.92 -12.95
C TYR A 441 -34.59 5.06 -14.20
N GLY A 442 -34.14 3.81 -14.06
CA GLY A 442 -34.14 2.80 -15.14
C GLY A 442 -33.22 3.08 -16.34
N VAL A 443 -32.50 4.21 -16.35
CA VAL A 443 -31.71 4.68 -17.50
C VAL A 443 -30.24 4.77 -17.13
N ARG A 444 -29.35 4.41 -18.07
CA ARG A 444 -27.91 4.66 -17.94
C ARG A 444 -27.55 6.04 -18.50
N PRO A 445 -26.60 6.76 -17.87
CA PRO A 445 -26.19 8.07 -18.37
C PRO A 445 -25.57 7.91 -19.76
N ASP A 446 -26.07 8.67 -20.73
CA ASP A 446 -25.41 8.84 -22.02
C ASP A 446 -24.27 9.84 -21.86
N LEU A 447 -23.13 9.34 -21.34
CA LEU A 447 -21.96 10.16 -21.04
C LEU A 447 -21.45 10.91 -22.27
N ARG A 448 -21.62 10.35 -23.46
CA ARG A 448 -21.22 10.99 -24.70
C ARG A 448 -22.05 12.25 -24.92
N LYS A 449 -23.37 12.12 -24.88
CA LYS A 449 -24.29 13.26 -25.04
C LYS A 449 -24.06 14.31 -23.96
N ILE A 450 -24.03 13.91 -22.69
CA ILE A 450 -23.90 14.83 -21.55
C ILE A 450 -22.57 15.61 -21.63
N LEU A 451 -21.45 14.95 -21.92
CA LEU A 451 -20.15 15.62 -22.03
C LEU A 451 -20.07 16.57 -23.23
N PHE A 452 -20.80 16.29 -24.33
CA PHE A 452 -20.84 17.17 -25.50
C PHE A 452 -21.76 18.39 -25.32
N GLU A 453 -22.79 18.29 -24.48
CA GLU A 453 -23.72 19.40 -24.22
C GLU A 453 -23.06 20.52 -23.40
N HIS A 454 -22.06 20.20 -22.59
CA HIS A 454 -21.32 21.17 -21.78
C HIS A 454 -20.28 21.91 -22.62
N LYS A 455 -20.66 23.07 -23.18
CA LYS A 455 -19.76 23.97 -23.92
C LYS A 455 -19.13 25.00 -22.96
N GLY A 456 -17.90 24.76 -22.53
CA GLY A 456 -17.07 25.71 -21.78
C GLY A 456 -15.78 26.08 -22.52
N SER A 457 -15.09 27.14 -22.08
CA SER A 457 -13.78 27.51 -22.64
C SER A 457 -12.69 26.52 -22.17
N SER A 458 -12.79 26.07 -20.91
CA SER A 458 -11.95 25.02 -20.31
C SER A 458 -12.81 24.13 -19.41
N VAL A 459 -12.99 22.85 -19.79
CA VAL A 459 -13.80 21.88 -19.04
C VAL A 459 -12.90 20.76 -18.52
N GLY A 460 -12.83 20.63 -17.19
CA GLY A 460 -12.17 19.51 -16.53
C GLY A 460 -13.11 18.33 -16.38
N VAL A 461 -12.69 17.13 -16.76
CA VAL A 461 -13.48 15.91 -16.60
C VAL A 461 -12.75 14.94 -15.67
N LEU A 462 -13.36 14.63 -14.54
CA LEU A 462 -12.88 13.67 -13.55
C LEU A 462 -13.75 12.42 -13.56
N ALA A 463 -13.14 11.23 -13.56
CA ALA A 463 -13.90 9.98 -13.55
C ALA A 463 -13.41 9.00 -12.47
N SER A 464 -14.32 8.50 -11.63
CA SER A 464 -14.06 7.54 -10.55
C SER A 464 -15.14 6.46 -10.49
N GLY A 465 -14.76 5.19 -10.64
CA GLY A 465 -15.70 4.06 -10.65
C GLY A 465 -15.26 2.89 -11.52
N PRO A 466 -16.21 2.07 -12.03
CA PRO A 466 -15.91 0.87 -12.80
C PRO A 466 -14.98 1.13 -14.00
N LYS A 467 -14.04 0.20 -14.25
CA LYS A 467 -13.02 0.33 -15.32
C LYS A 467 -13.63 0.69 -16.68
N ARG A 468 -14.75 0.04 -17.04
CA ARG A 468 -15.45 0.28 -18.32
C ARG A 468 -15.94 1.73 -18.44
N MET A 469 -16.54 2.27 -17.38
CA MET A 469 -17.02 3.66 -17.35
C MET A 469 -15.85 4.65 -17.47
N ARG A 470 -14.76 4.43 -16.73
CA ARG A 470 -13.57 5.30 -16.81
C ARG A 470 -12.91 5.28 -18.19
N GLN A 471 -12.84 4.10 -18.83
CA GLN A 471 -12.31 3.96 -20.19
C GLN A 471 -13.20 4.64 -21.22
N GLU A 472 -14.53 4.57 -21.05
CA GLU A 472 -15.49 5.25 -21.91
C GLU A 472 -15.35 6.76 -21.83
N VAL A 473 -15.30 7.33 -20.61
CA VAL A 473 -15.05 8.78 -20.43
C VAL A 473 -13.70 9.19 -21.04
N ALA A 474 -12.64 8.43 -20.80
CA ALA A 474 -11.33 8.70 -21.38
C ALA A 474 -11.35 8.68 -22.92
N THR A 475 -12.10 7.76 -23.52
CA THR A 475 -12.26 7.65 -24.97
C THR A 475 -13.04 8.84 -25.53
N ILE A 476 -14.08 9.29 -24.84
CA ILE A 476 -14.87 10.46 -25.22
C ILE A 476 -13.97 11.71 -25.21
N CYS A 477 -13.22 11.94 -24.13
CA CYS A 477 -12.35 13.10 -24.02
C CYS A 477 -11.17 13.08 -25.02
N SER A 478 -10.65 11.90 -25.38
CA SER A 478 -9.56 11.76 -26.35
C SER A 478 -10.01 11.74 -27.81
N SER A 479 -11.32 11.68 -28.08
CA SER A 479 -11.86 11.57 -29.45
C SER A 479 -11.65 12.81 -30.33
N GLY A 480 -11.09 13.90 -29.80
CA GLY A 480 -10.69 15.08 -30.58
C GLY A 480 -11.84 15.93 -31.12
N LEU A 481 -13.10 15.58 -30.84
CA LEU A 481 -14.28 16.35 -31.26
C LEU A 481 -14.47 17.66 -30.47
N THR A 482 -13.74 17.86 -29.36
CA THR A 482 -13.79 19.06 -28.53
C THR A 482 -12.37 19.45 -28.09
N GLY A 483 -11.86 20.58 -28.55
CA GLY A 483 -10.52 21.07 -28.18
C GLY A 483 -10.37 21.55 -26.72
N ASN A 484 -11.46 21.57 -25.95
CA ASN A 484 -11.55 22.25 -24.65
C ASN A 484 -11.73 21.28 -23.45
N LEU A 485 -11.72 19.95 -23.69
CA LEU A 485 -11.88 18.95 -22.62
C LEU A 485 -10.52 18.50 -22.09
N HIS A 486 -10.29 18.69 -20.80
CA HIS A 486 -9.13 18.18 -20.09
C HIS A 486 -9.55 17.01 -19.20
N PHE A 487 -9.12 15.81 -19.56
CA PHE A 487 -9.47 14.60 -18.81
C PHE A 487 -8.41 14.26 -17.77
N GLU A 488 -8.85 13.99 -16.55
CA GLU A 488 -8.03 13.49 -15.48
C GLU A 488 -8.75 12.30 -14.83
N SER A 489 -8.23 11.10 -15.06
CA SER A 489 -8.80 9.89 -14.45
C SER A 489 -8.33 9.75 -13.02
N ILE A 490 -9.26 9.68 -12.08
CA ILE A 490 -8.98 9.25 -10.72
C ILE A 490 -9.21 7.74 -10.69
N SER A 491 -8.15 6.99 -10.95
CA SER A 491 -8.21 5.52 -10.93
C SER A 491 -7.80 5.00 -9.57
N PHE A 492 -8.77 4.50 -8.81
CA PHE A 492 -8.51 3.61 -7.69
C PHE A 492 -8.64 2.16 -8.16
N SER A 493 -7.63 1.34 -7.87
CA SER A 493 -7.49 -0.03 -8.39
C SER A 493 -8.00 -1.12 -7.45
N TRP A 494 -8.71 -0.78 -6.38
CA TRP A 494 -9.18 -1.73 -5.37
C TRP A 494 -10.61 -2.21 -5.59
#